data_AF-A0AAW0FX02-F1
#
_entry.id   AF-A0AAW0FX02-F1
#
_cell.length_a   1.000
_cell.length_b   1.000
_cell.length_c   1.000
_cell.angle_alpha   90.00
_cell.angle_beta   90.00
_cell.angle_gamma   90.00
#
_symmetry.space_group_name_H-M   'P 1'
#
loop_
_entity.id
_entity.type
_entity.pdbx_description
1 polymer ?
#
loop_
_entity_poly.entity_id
_entity_poly.type
_entity_poly.pdbx_seq_one_letter_code
_entity_poly.pdbx_strand_id
1 'polypeptide(L)'
;MLSSSFRGTLWLTPLRTPLRKSHLRCISTKGPRNDRIAAKVHQTSPKPQDPTETEIPSPVEKEDKLPLLSRPLGVKEPPSTESHTWAQNMTNQEVRMEQRDKLIRAVGKGYFADLNATRRHGGKTWIAPRVLIREDKARYFPDITGTPLNSSEKLHTTSMCLGKVSIISLLSSKMSEIQTTMLIKPTNDTYSSHPLYQHIQINLQEKSVEIFSGISICKQYTEIHT
;
A
#
# COMPACT_ATOMS: atom_id res chain seq x y z
N MET A 1 -34.15 60.93 1.33
CA MET A 1 -35.49 60.31 1.26
C MET A 1 -35.31 58.84 0.92
N LEU A 2 -35.85 57.96 1.77
CA LEU A 2 -36.11 56.51 1.59
C LEU A 2 -34.88 55.62 1.31
N SER A 3 -34.24 54.96 2.29
CA SER A 3 -34.70 53.85 3.15
C SER A 3 -35.18 52.61 2.39
N SER A 4 -34.35 51.57 2.33
CA SER A 4 -34.75 50.21 2.71
C SER A 4 -33.54 49.27 2.86
N SER A 5 -33.34 48.85 4.10
CA SER A 5 -32.50 47.75 4.54
C SER A 5 -33.23 46.43 4.33
N PHE A 6 -32.57 45.39 3.83
CA PHE A 6 -33.00 44.02 4.07
C PHE A 6 -31.79 43.14 4.43
N ARG A 7 -31.65 42.93 5.74
CA ARG A 7 -30.82 41.90 6.36
C ARG A 7 -31.62 40.59 6.36
N GLY A 8 -31.06 39.54 5.79
CA GLY A 8 -31.61 38.18 5.88
C GLY A 8 -30.65 37.27 6.63
N THR A 9 -30.75 37.28 7.97
CA THR A 9 -30.05 36.36 8.87
C THR A 9 -30.94 35.14 9.07
N LEU A 10 -30.51 33.95 8.63
CA LEU A 10 -31.18 32.69 8.95
C LEU A 10 -30.32 31.91 9.95
N TRP A 11 -30.90 31.72 11.12
CA TRP A 11 -30.31 31.06 12.28
C TRP A 11 -30.36 29.54 12.13
N LEU A 12 -29.28 28.89 12.55
CA LEU A 12 -29.20 27.46 12.78
C LEU A 12 -30.16 27.03 13.91
N THR A 13 -30.84 25.91 13.73
CA THR A 13 -31.30 25.05 14.83
C THR A 13 -30.79 23.61 14.61
N PRO A 14 -30.10 23.00 15.59
CA PRO A 14 -29.75 21.59 15.53
C PRO A 14 -30.88 20.75 16.15
N LEU A 15 -31.50 19.89 15.35
CA LEU A 15 -32.42 18.88 15.87
C LEU A 15 -31.62 17.67 16.38
N ARG A 16 -31.64 17.50 17.70
CA ARG A 16 -30.94 16.47 18.48
C ARG A 16 -31.98 15.47 19.01
N THR A 17 -32.03 14.24 18.50
CA THR A 17 -32.66 13.07 19.15
C THR A 17 -32.07 11.75 18.56
N PRO A 18 -32.22 10.57 19.18
CA PRO A 18 -31.15 9.94 19.96
C PRO A 18 -30.59 8.65 19.33
N LEU A 19 -29.41 8.25 19.82
CA LEU A 19 -28.77 6.96 19.56
C LEU A 19 -29.72 5.77 19.84
N ARG A 20 -30.03 4.99 18.80
CA ARG A 20 -30.61 3.66 18.94
C ARG A 20 -29.48 2.62 18.88
N LYS A 21 -29.09 2.09 20.04
CA LYS A 21 -28.15 0.98 20.18
C LYS A 21 -28.82 -0.30 19.67
N SER A 22 -28.54 -0.73 18.43
CA SER A 22 -28.85 -2.09 17.99
C SER A 22 -27.74 -3.02 18.47
N HIS A 23 -28.09 -3.89 19.41
CA HIS A 23 -27.23 -4.98 19.88
C HIS A 23 -26.98 -5.97 18.74
N LEU A 24 -25.71 -6.24 18.47
CA LEU A 24 -25.24 -7.41 17.75
C LEU A 24 -25.72 -8.66 18.49
N ARG A 25 -26.55 -9.48 17.83
CA ARG A 25 -26.93 -10.80 18.32
C ARG A 25 -26.00 -11.82 17.65
N CYS A 26 -24.96 -12.24 18.36
CA CYS A 26 -24.13 -13.37 17.95
C CYS A 26 -24.91 -14.65 18.20
N ILE A 27 -25.19 -15.42 17.15
CA ILE A 27 -25.76 -16.77 17.28
C ILE A 27 -24.60 -17.75 17.45
N SER A 28 -24.42 -18.24 18.68
CA SER A 28 -23.54 -19.36 19.02
C SER A 28 -24.39 -20.63 19.09
N THR A 29 -24.38 -21.45 18.04
CA THR A 29 -24.95 -22.80 18.09
C THR A 29 -23.89 -23.79 18.56
N LYS A 30 -23.83 -24.06 19.86
CA LYS A 30 -23.19 -25.28 20.38
C LYS A 30 -24.19 -26.42 20.23
N GLY A 31 -23.91 -27.36 19.33
CA GLY A 31 -24.68 -28.60 19.19
C GLY A 31 -24.51 -29.50 20.43
N PRO A 32 -25.53 -30.31 20.78
CA PRO A 32 -25.52 -31.11 21.99
C PRO A 32 -24.61 -32.35 21.88
N ARG A 33 -23.84 -32.60 22.95
CA ARG A 33 -23.18 -33.89 23.22
C ARG A 33 -24.25 -34.95 23.48
N ASN A 34 -24.08 -36.10 22.86
CA ASN A 34 -24.76 -37.34 23.26
C ASN A 34 -23.69 -38.34 23.67
N ASP A 35 -23.55 -38.51 24.98
CA ASP A 35 -22.88 -39.67 25.58
C ASP A 35 -23.89 -40.82 25.61
N ARG A 36 -23.51 -42.01 25.15
CA ARG A 36 -23.81 -43.31 25.81
C ARG A 36 -23.28 -44.54 25.03
N ILE A 37 -22.34 -45.21 25.70
CA ILE A 37 -22.28 -46.66 26.03
C ILE A 37 -21.87 -47.68 24.93
N ALA A 38 -20.59 -48.06 25.05
CA ALA A 38 -19.98 -49.39 25.24
C ALA A 38 -20.19 -50.56 24.25
N ALA A 39 -19.06 -51.11 23.78
CA ALA A 39 -18.76 -52.55 23.77
C ALA A 39 -17.24 -52.78 23.71
N LYS A 40 -16.78 -53.88 24.34
CA LYS A 40 -15.40 -54.19 24.77
C LYS A 40 -14.90 -55.47 24.08
N VAL A 41 -13.67 -55.51 23.55
CA VAL A 41 -12.86 -56.75 23.40
C VAL A 41 -11.35 -56.41 23.48
N HIS A 42 -10.61 -57.18 24.28
CA HIS A 42 -9.15 -57.11 24.53
C HIS A 42 -8.32 -57.77 23.40
N GLN A 43 -7.06 -57.34 23.18
CA GLN A 43 -5.83 -58.09 23.55
C GLN A 43 -4.53 -57.46 22.99
N THR A 44 -3.54 -57.29 23.91
CA THR A 44 -2.06 -57.47 23.81
C THR A 44 -1.15 -56.58 22.93
N SER A 45 -0.16 -55.96 23.61
CA SER A 45 1.09 -55.28 23.14
C SER A 45 2.10 -56.25 22.47
N PRO A 46 3.24 -55.86 21.80
CA PRO A 46 4.17 -54.73 22.07
C PRO A 46 4.82 -53.97 20.86
N LYS A 47 5.54 -52.87 21.17
CA LYS A 47 6.39 -51.94 20.34
C LYS A 47 7.70 -52.65 19.83
N PRO A 48 8.34 -52.35 18.66
CA PRO A 48 9.06 -51.09 18.26
C PRO A 48 9.06 -50.79 16.72
N GLN A 49 9.50 -49.67 16.10
CA GLN A 49 10.68 -48.79 16.18
C GLN A 49 10.38 -47.44 15.47
N ASP A 50 11.13 -46.37 15.80
CA ASP A 50 11.09 -45.03 15.20
C ASP A 50 11.42 -44.98 13.70
N PRO A 51 10.83 -44.01 12.99
CA PRO A 51 11.59 -43.20 12.04
C PRO A 51 11.47 -41.70 12.36
N THR A 52 12.63 -41.11 12.65
CA THR A 52 13.01 -39.69 12.60
C THR A 52 12.00 -38.77 11.91
N GLU A 53 11.22 -38.05 12.72
CA GLU A 53 10.44 -36.90 12.26
C GLU A 53 11.41 -35.72 12.08
N THR A 54 11.56 -35.30 10.83
CA THR A 54 12.30 -34.09 10.48
C THR A 54 11.51 -32.91 11.03
N GLU A 55 12.03 -32.25 12.06
CA GLU A 55 11.47 -31.03 12.62
C GLU A 55 11.32 -29.97 11.51
N ILE A 56 10.09 -29.76 11.07
CA ILE A 56 9.70 -28.55 10.38
C ILE A 56 9.88 -27.43 11.42
N PRO A 57 10.78 -26.46 11.23
CA PRO A 57 10.95 -25.41 12.22
C PRO A 57 9.63 -24.65 12.33
N SER A 58 9.01 -24.76 13.50
CA SER A 58 7.81 -24.02 13.86
C SER A 58 8.06 -22.53 13.61
N PRO A 59 7.10 -21.79 13.02
CA PRO A 59 7.26 -20.37 12.80
C PRO A 59 7.47 -19.70 14.15
N VAL A 60 8.71 -19.23 14.38
CA VAL A 60 9.04 -18.33 15.48
C VAL A 60 7.98 -17.24 15.47
N GLU A 61 7.16 -17.20 16.52
CA GLU A 61 6.16 -16.16 16.76
C GLU A 61 6.91 -14.84 16.95
N LYS A 62 7.24 -14.20 15.83
CA LYS A 62 7.76 -12.83 15.82
C LYS A 62 6.63 -11.98 16.36
N GLU A 63 6.88 -11.37 17.52
CA GLU A 63 5.95 -10.41 18.14
C GLU A 63 5.35 -9.49 17.06
N ASP A 64 4.03 -9.24 17.13
CA ASP A 64 3.23 -8.43 16.20
C ASP A 64 3.61 -6.93 16.19
N LYS A 65 4.90 -6.59 16.32
CA LYS A 65 5.41 -5.22 16.23
C LYS A 65 5.91 -4.98 14.83
N LEU A 66 5.51 -3.84 14.26
CA LEU A 66 5.99 -3.42 12.95
C LEU A 66 7.53 -3.32 12.97
N PRO A 67 8.21 -3.90 11.97
CA PRO A 67 9.65 -3.78 11.88
C PRO A 67 10.04 -2.31 11.67
N LEU A 68 11.19 -1.94 12.22
CA LEU A 68 11.85 -0.69 11.87
C LEU A 68 12.34 -0.76 10.42
N LEU A 69 12.49 0.40 9.79
CA LEU A 69 13.05 0.51 8.45
C LEU A 69 14.51 -0.01 8.44
N SER A 70 14.73 -1.21 7.91
CA SER A 70 16.07 -1.84 7.85
C SER A 70 17.01 -1.19 6.84
N ARG A 71 16.44 -0.65 5.76
CA ARG A 71 17.16 -0.06 4.63
C ARG A 71 16.53 1.27 4.25
N PRO A 72 17.31 2.33 3.97
CA PRO A 72 16.79 3.60 3.46
C PRO A 72 16.02 3.38 2.15
N LEU A 73 14.96 4.16 1.98
CA LEU A 73 14.09 4.09 0.81
C LEU A 73 14.78 4.63 -0.43
N GLY A 74 14.45 4.10 -1.59
CA GLY A 74 15.00 4.53 -2.89
C GLY A 74 15.88 3.49 -3.57
N VAL A 75 16.50 3.94 -4.67
CA VAL A 75 17.33 3.18 -5.61
C VAL A 75 18.81 3.34 -5.23
N LYS A 76 19.61 2.28 -5.42
CA LYS A 76 21.05 2.31 -5.09
C LYS A 76 21.83 3.19 -6.07
N GLU A 77 21.57 2.98 -7.35
CA GLU A 77 22.25 3.66 -8.44
C GLU A 77 21.53 4.96 -8.78
N PRO A 78 22.28 5.96 -9.28
CA PRO A 78 21.68 7.19 -9.77
C PRO A 78 20.70 6.84 -10.91
N PRO A 79 19.46 7.37 -10.87
CA PRO A 79 18.49 7.11 -11.92
C PRO A 79 18.98 7.67 -13.26
N SER A 80 18.84 6.87 -14.33
CA SER A 80 19.02 7.34 -15.70
C SER A 80 17.72 7.95 -16.23
N THR A 81 17.86 8.95 -17.09
CA THR A 81 16.75 9.54 -17.86
C THR A 81 16.37 8.68 -19.06
N GLU A 82 17.25 7.78 -19.48
CA GLU A 82 17.00 6.89 -20.62
C GLU A 82 15.98 5.82 -20.25
N SER A 83 14.94 5.67 -21.08
CA SER A 83 13.97 4.60 -20.90
C SER A 83 14.57 3.27 -21.38
N HIS A 84 14.70 2.30 -20.47
CA HIS A 84 15.06 0.95 -20.87
C HIS A 84 13.92 0.28 -21.63
N THR A 85 14.22 -0.22 -22.83
CA THR A 85 13.26 -1.02 -23.60
C THR A 85 13.04 -2.35 -22.88
N TRP A 86 11.80 -2.86 -22.89
CA TRP A 86 11.45 -4.14 -22.28
C TRP A 86 12.38 -5.30 -22.73
N ALA A 87 12.78 -5.31 -24.00
CA ALA A 87 13.71 -6.29 -24.56
C ALA A 87 15.08 -6.26 -23.85
N GLN A 88 15.62 -5.06 -23.56
CA GLN A 88 16.89 -4.91 -22.85
C GLN A 88 16.79 -5.48 -21.43
N ASN A 89 15.69 -5.18 -20.73
CA ASN A 89 15.44 -5.70 -19.39
C ASN A 89 15.33 -7.23 -19.35
N MET A 90 14.79 -7.86 -20.40
CA MET A 90 14.74 -9.32 -20.50
C MET A 90 16.10 -9.96 -20.78
N THR A 91 16.98 -9.31 -21.55
CA THR A 91 18.32 -9.82 -21.81
C THR A 91 19.17 -9.80 -20.52
N ASN A 92 19.00 -8.78 -19.68
CA ASN A 92 19.74 -8.62 -18.42
C ASN A 92 19.46 -9.77 -17.43
N GLN A 93 20.50 -10.56 -17.13
CA GLN A 93 20.39 -11.71 -16.23
C GLN A 93 20.07 -11.28 -14.78
N GLU A 94 20.68 -10.20 -14.30
CA GLU A 94 20.48 -9.71 -12.93
C GLU A 94 19.04 -9.30 -12.66
N VAL A 95 18.43 -8.54 -13.59
CA VAL A 95 17.02 -8.12 -13.52
C VAL A 95 16.10 -9.34 -13.45
N ARG A 96 16.37 -10.38 -14.26
CA ARG A 96 15.60 -11.63 -14.24
C ARG A 96 15.72 -12.37 -12.90
N MET A 97 16.92 -12.42 -12.32
CA MET A 97 17.14 -13.05 -11.01
C MET A 97 16.39 -12.29 -9.90
N GLU A 98 16.44 -10.95 -9.90
CA GLU A 98 15.68 -10.16 -8.93
C GLU A 98 14.16 -10.33 -9.07
N GLN A 99 13.66 -10.40 -10.31
CA GLN A 99 12.25 -10.66 -10.58
C GLN A 99 11.85 -12.05 -10.07
N ARG A 100 12.68 -13.06 -10.31
CA ARG A 100 12.48 -14.43 -9.79
C ARG A 100 12.39 -14.43 -8.26
N ASP A 101 13.30 -13.75 -7.57
CA ASP A 101 13.29 -13.68 -6.10
C ASP A 101 12.04 -12.98 -5.56
N LYS A 102 11.58 -11.93 -6.25
CA LYS A 102 10.32 -11.24 -5.92
C LYS A 102 9.12 -12.18 -6.09
N LEU A 103 9.09 -12.96 -7.17
CA LEU A 103 8.02 -13.93 -7.43
C LEU A 103 8.03 -15.07 -6.41
N ILE A 104 9.18 -15.64 -6.08
CA ILE A 104 9.29 -16.69 -5.04
C ILE A 104 8.77 -16.17 -3.70
N ARG A 105 9.13 -14.94 -3.33
CA ARG A 105 8.63 -14.29 -2.10
C ARG A 105 7.12 -14.05 -2.14
N ALA A 106 6.58 -13.66 -3.29
CA ALA A 106 5.14 -13.44 -3.45
C ALA A 106 4.36 -14.75 -3.38
N VAL A 107 4.85 -15.83 -4.00
CA VAL A 107 4.24 -17.17 -3.95
C VAL A 107 4.28 -17.74 -2.53
N GLY A 108 5.38 -17.53 -1.80
CA GLY A 108 5.47 -17.94 -0.40
C GLY A 108 4.56 -17.14 0.56
N LYS A 109 4.03 -15.99 0.12
CA LYS A 109 3.11 -15.19 0.93
C LYS A 109 1.70 -15.76 0.76
N GLY A 110 1.10 -16.22 1.86
CA GLY A 110 -0.29 -16.70 1.85
C GLY A 110 -1.28 -15.63 1.39
N TYR A 111 -2.34 -16.04 0.69
CA TYR A 111 -3.35 -15.16 0.08
C TYR A 111 -3.91 -14.10 1.06
N PHE A 112 -4.21 -14.50 2.30
CA PHE A 112 -4.79 -13.63 3.32
C PHE A 112 -3.77 -12.88 4.20
N ALA A 113 -2.46 -13.05 3.95
CA ALA A 113 -1.43 -12.45 4.78
C ALA A 113 -1.48 -10.91 4.77
N ASP A 114 -1.78 -10.32 3.62
CA ASP A 114 -1.83 -8.86 3.47
C ASP A 114 -3.06 -8.22 4.12
N LEU A 115 -4.21 -8.90 4.03
CA LEU A 115 -5.45 -8.48 4.70
C LEU A 115 -5.28 -8.54 6.22
N ASN A 116 -4.66 -9.60 6.73
CA ASN A 116 -4.35 -9.73 8.14
C ASN A 116 -3.38 -8.65 8.61
N ALA A 117 -2.32 -8.36 7.84
CA ALA A 117 -1.39 -7.28 8.14
C ALA A 117 -2.08 -5.91 8.13
N THR A 118 -2.96 -5.66 7.16
CA THR A 118 -3.72 -4.40 7.06
C THR A 118 -4.67 -4.22 8.25
N ARG A 119 -5.35 -5.29 8.68
CA ARG A 119 -6.24 -5.26 9.85
C ARG A 119 -5.47 -4.99 11.15
N ARG A 120 -4.25 -5.52 11.31
CA ARG A 120 -3.43 -5.32 12.52
C ARG A 120 -2.73 -3.95 12.53
N HIS A 121 -2.22 -3.50 11.40
CA HIS A 121 -1.30 -2.35 11.33
C HIS A 121 -1.85 -1.15 10.53
N GLY A 122 -3.09 -1.23 10.05
CA GLY A 122 -3.71 -0.17 9.26
C GLY A 122 -3.00 0.06 7.92
N GLY A 123 -2.39 -0.98 7.35
CA GLY A 123 -1.65 -0.91 6.08
C GLY A 123 -0.22 -0.37 6.18
N LYS A 124 0.26 -0.05 7.38
CA LYS A 124 1.67 0.31 7.58
C LYS A 124 2.54 -0.94 7.52
N THR A 125 3.65 -0.88 6.79
CA THR A 125 4.61 -2.00 6.69
C THR A 125 5.81 -1.84 7.61
N TRP A 126 6.16 -0.60 7.99
CA TRP A 126 7.34 -0.30 8.80
C TRP A 126 7.15 1.00 9.60
N ILE A 127 8.01 1.21 10.59
CA ILE A 127 8.09 2.44 11.39
C ILE A 127 9.31 3.25 10.94
N ALA A 128 9.10 4.54 10.68
CA ALA A 128 10.16 5.47 10.31
C ALA A 128 11.09 5.76 11.50
N PRO A 129 12.40 5.92 11.24
CA PRO A 129 13.32 6.38 12.27
C PRO A 129 12.95 7.80 12.73
N ARG A 130 13.19 8.10 14.02
CA ARG A 130 12.97 9.44 14.58
C ARG A 130 14.02 10.46 14.12
N VAL A 131 15.13 9.97 13.57
CA VAL A 131 16.28 10.77 13.13
C VAL A 131 16.29 10.83 11.61
N LEU A 132 16.76 11.97 11.06
CA LEU A 132 16.96 12.15 9.64
C LEU A 132 17.99 11.15 9.09
N ILE A 133 17.76 10.69 7.86
CA ILE A 133 18.70 9.84 7.15
C ILE A 133 19.86 10.72 6.66
N ARG A 134 21.09 10.35 7.02
CA ARG A 134 22.31 11.03 6.58
C ARG A 134 22.52 10.88 5.07
N GLU A 135 23.17 11.86 4.46
CA GLU A 135 23.52 11.86 3.04
C GLU A 135 24.30 10.61 2.60
N ASP A 136 25.28 10.17 3.39
CA ASP A 136 26.11 8.99 3.11
C ASP A 136 25.31 7.70 2.93
N LYS A 137 24.14 7.61 3.58
CA LYS A 137 23.25 6.44 3.57
C LYS A 137 22.01 6.67 2.72
N ALA A 138 21.75 7.90 2.30
CA ALA A 138 20.58 8.20 1.49
C ALA A 138 20.68 7.47 0.15
N ARG A 139 19.53 7.09 -0.38
CA ARG A 139 19.42 6.47 -1.70
C ARG A 139 18.78 7.44 -2.65
N TYR A 140 19.01 7.23 -3.94
CA TYR A 140 18.44 8.08 -4.96
C TYR A 140 16.93 7.89 -5.03
N PHE A 141 16.24 9.01 -5.27
CA PHE A 141 14.82 8.99 -5.59
C PHE A 141 14.65 8.31 -6.97
N PRO A 142 13.69 7.38 -7.14
CA PRO A 142 13.47 6.72 -8.42
C PRO A 142 13.05 7.73 -9.49
N ASP A 143 13.46 7.52 -10.74
CA ASP A 143 12.96 8.36 -11.82
C ASP A 143 11.48 8.12 -12.07
N ILE A 144 10.73 9.21 -12.14
CA ILE A 144 9.32 9.21 -12.51
C ILE A 144 9.19 10.13 -13.71
N THR A 145 8.62 9.59 -14.78
CA THR A 145 8.31 10.33 -16.00
C THR A 145 6.86 10.77 -15.98
N GLY A 146 6.61 12.00 -16.39
CA GLY A 146 5.26 12.56 -16.44
C GLY A 146 5.15 13.68 -17.45
N THR A 147 3.91 14.05 -17.76
CA THR A 147 3.62 15.24 -18.56
C THR A 147 3.22 16.37 -17.60
N PRO A 148 3.94 17.50 -17.59
CA PRO A 148 3.56 18.65 -16.78
C PRO A 148 2.26 19.27 -17.31
N LEU A 149 1.61 20.12 -16.51
CA LEU A 149 0.39 20.82 -16.95
C LEU A 149 0.68 21.97 -17.93
N ASN A 150 1.91 22.50 -17.88
CA ASN A 150 2.31 23.68 -18.67
C ASN A 150 2.86 23.32 -20.06
N SER A 151 3.33 22.08 -20.24
CA SER A 151 3.95 21.61 -21.48
C SER A 151 3.50 20.20 -21.78
N SER A 152 3.40 19.86 -23.07
CA SER A 152 3.06 18.50 -23.50
C SER A 152 4.27 17.56 -23.49
N GLU A 153 5.48 18.07 -23.28
CA GLU A 153 6.71 17.28 -23.30
C GLU A 153 6.85 16.40 -22.05
N LYS A 154 7.40 15.19 -22.23
CA LYS A 154 7.69 14.29 -21.12
C LYS A 154 8.85 14.83 -20.32
N LEU A 155 8.67 14.90 -19.01
CA LEU A 155 9.64 15.45 -18.09
C LEU A 155 9.98 14.40 -17.03
N HIS A 156 11.27 14.32 -16.71
CA HIS A 156 11.83 13.34 -15.79
C HIS A 156 12.10 13.98 -14.44
N THR A 157 11.67 13.32 -13.37
CA THR A 157 11.90 13.83 -12.00
C THR A 157 13.39 13.95 -11.69
N THR A 158 14.22 13.08 -12.28
CA THR A 158 15.69 13.18 -12.19
C THR A 158 16.17 14.56 -12.66
N SER A 159 15.79 14.97 -13.88
CA SER A 159 16.18 16.28 -14.43
C SER A 159 15.67 17.48 -13.61
N MET A 160 14.49 17.37 -13.00
CA MET A 160 13.90 18.44 -12.20
C MET A 160 14.60 18.66 -10.86
N CYS A 161 14.97 17.57 -10.20
CA CYS A 161 15.48 17.58 -8.83
C CYS A 161 16.99 17.81 -8.75
N LEU A 162 17.72 17.71 -9.86
CA LEU A 162 19.17 17.90 -9.88
C LEU A 162 19.55 19.30 -9.37
N GLY A 163 20.47 19.34 -8.40
CA GLY A 163 21.02 20.57 -7.83
C GLY A 163 20.07 21.38 -6.94
N LYS A 164 18.88 20.86 -6.62
CA LYS A 164 17.87 21.55 -5.81
C LYS A 164 17.44 20.71 -4.62
N VAL A 165 16.96 21.38 -3.57
CA VAL A 165 16.35 20.72 -2.42
C VAL A 165 14.84 20.65 -2.67
N SER A 166 14.37 19.47 -3.08
CA SER A 166 12.99 19.27 -3.48
C SER A 166 12.15 18.55 -2.42
N ILE A 167 10.96 19.09 -2.15
CA ILE A 167 9.89 18.35 -1.46
C ILE A 167 8.99 17.78 -2.55
N ILE A 168 8.87 16.45 -2.59
CA ILE A 168 8.06 15.76 -3.59
C ILE A 168 6.76 15.27 -2.93
N SER A 169 5.63 15.67 -3.48
CA SER A 169 4.28 15.31 -3.04
C SER A 169 3.62 14.43 -4.08
N LEU A 170 3.36 13.17 -3.75
CA LEU A 170 2.59 12.26 -4.58
C LEU A 170 1.12 12.32 -4.16
N LEU A 171 0.26 12.80 -5.06
CA LEU A 171 -1.15 13.01 -4.81
C LEU A 171 -1.97 12.02 -5.64
N SER A 172 -2.93 11.35 -5.04
CA SER A 172 -3.85 10.44 -5.75
C SER A 172 -5.31 10.88 -5.66
N SER A 173 -5.65 11.66 -4.63
CA SER A 173 -7.02 12.09 -4.34
C SER A 173 -7.05 13.50 -3.76
N LYS A 174 -8.22 14.14 -3.79
CA LYS A 174 -8.43 15.44 -3.15
C LYS A 174 -8.16 15.41 -1.63
N MET A 175 -8.44 14.28 -0.97
CA MET A 175 -8.12 14.13 0.45
C MET A 175 -6.60 14.11 0.69
N SER A 176 -5.84 13.45 -0.19
CA SER A 176 -4.37 13.44 -0.09
C SER A 176 -3.77 14.84 -0.27
N GLU A 177 -4.38 15.69 -1.10
CA GLU A 177 -3.97 17.08 -1.30
C GLU A 177 -4.10 17.89 0.00
N ILE A 178 -5.24 17.76 0.68
CA ILE A 178 -5.49 18.45 1.96
C ILE A 178 -4.47 18.01 3.02
N GLN A 179 -4.27 16.70 3.19
CA GLN A 179 -3.34 16.16 4.18
C GLN A 179 -1.88 16.56 3.89
N THR A 180 -1.48 16.47 2.63
CA THR A 180 -0.12 16.81 2.20
C THR A 180 0.16 18.30 2.37
N THR A 181 -0.83 19.14 2.06
CA THR A 181 -0.75 20.59 2.30
C THR A 181 -0.53 20.89 3.77
N MET A 182 -1.27 20.25 4.69
CA MET A 182 -1.10 20.45 6.13
C MET A 182 0.31 20.08 6.61
N LEU A 183 0.90 19.01 6.06
CA LEU A 183 2.23 18.55 6.44
C LEU A 183 3.35 19.44 5.90
N ILE A 184 3.18 19.98 4.68
CA ILE A 184 4.24 20.74 3.98
C ILE A 184 4.20 22.23 4.31
N LYS A 185 3.02 22.77 4.64
CA LYS A 185 2.82 24.19 4.96
C LYS A 185 3.92 24.81 5.83
N PRO A 186 4.29 24.26 7.01
CA PRO A 186 5.33 24.89 7.84
C PRO A 186 6.69 25.00 7.13
N THR A 187 7.06 23.99 6.34
CA THR A 187 8.31 23.97 5.59
C THR A 187 8.25 24.95 4.42
N ASN A 188 7.13 24.98 3.70
CA ASN A 188 6.94 25.89 2.58
C ASN A 188 6.97 27.36 3.03
N ASP A 189 6.28 27.69 4.11
CA ASP A 189 6.23 29.04 4.66
C ASP A 189 7.64 29.52 5.10
N THR A 190 8.49 28.60 5.56
CA THR A 190 9.86 28.91 6.01
C THR A 190 10.84 29.06 4.84
N TYR A 191 10.76 28.19 3.83
CA TYR A 191 11.82 28.05 2.82
C TYR A 191 11.42 28.51 1.41
N SER A 192 10.17 28.94 1.18
CA SER A 192 9.71 29.38 -0.14
C SER A 192 10.49 30.57 -0.72
N SER A 193 11.20 31.36 0.10
CA SER A 193 12.04 32.47 -0.36
C SER A 193 13.42 32.03 -0.87
N HIS A 194 13.84 30.79 -0.59
CA HIS A 194 15.19 30.32 -0.88
C HIS A 194 15.32 29.85 -2.35
N PRO A 195 16.36 30.28 -3.11
CA PRO A 195 16.46 29.99 -4.55
C PRO A 195 16.66 28.51 -4.89
N LEU A 196 17.21 27.73 -3.95
CA LEU A 196 17.45 26.29 -4.12
C LEU A 196 16.25 25.41 -3.72
N TYR A 197 15.23 25.99 -3.08
CA TYR A 197 14.08 25.23 -2.60
C TYR A 197 13.06 25.04 -3.72
N GLN A 198 12.50 23.83 -3.80
CA GLN A 198 11.47 23.51 -4.78
C GLN A 198 10.41 22.59 -4.17
N HIS A 199 9.14 22.88 -4.43
CA HIS A 199 8.03 21.96 -4.13
C HIS A 199 7.49 21.38 -5.43
N ILE A 200 7.51 20.06 -5.55
CA ILE A 200 7.05 19.33 -6.74
C ILE A 200 5.82 18.51 -6.35
N GLN A 201 4.70 18.77 -7.01
CA GLN A 201 3.46 18.00 -6.85
C GLN A 201 3.26 17.10 -8.07
N ILE A 202 3.19 15.80 -7.83
CA ILE A 202 2.97 14.78 -8.85
C ILE A 202 1.58 14.20 -8.62
N ASN A 203 0.70 14.39 -9.59
CA ASN A 203 -0.65 13.85 -9.55
C ASN A 203 -0.68 12.47 -10.22
N LEU A 204 -0.95 11.44 -9.43
CA LEU A 204 -1.20 10.08 -9.88
C LEU A 204 -2.67 9.98 -10.31
N GLN A 205 -2.95 10.41 -11.53
CA GLN A 205 -4.25 10.16 -12.16
C GLN A 205 -4.17 8.84 -12.94
N GLU A 206 -5.04 7.90 -12.56
CA GLU A 206 -5.28 6.73 -13.39
C GLU A 206 -5.92 7.17 -14.71
N LYS A 207 -5.24 6.95 -15.84
CA LYS A 207 -5.89 7.00 -17.14
C LYS A 207 -6.73 5.72 -17.29
N SER A 208 -7.99 5.77 -16.88
CA SER A 208 -8.90 4.63 -16.89
C SER A 208 -9.43 4.21 -18.27
N VAL A 209 -8.93 4.78 -19.37
CA VAL A 209 -9.56 4.63 -20.69
C VAL A 209 -9.12 3.37 -21.48
N GLU A 210 -8.01 2.72 -21.13
CA GLU A 210 -7.54 1.53 -21.88
C GLU A 210 -7.86 0.18 -21.21
N ILE A 211 -8.10 0.15 -19.89
CA ILE A 211 -8.32 -1.10 -19.15
C ILE A 211 -9.77 -1.62 -19.35
N PHE A 212 -10.72 -0.73 -19.64
CA PHE A 212 -12.13 -1.12 -19.74
C PHE A 212 -12.50 -1.70 -21.13
N SER A 213 -11.76 -1.38 -22.19
CA SER A 213 -12.03 -1.91 -23.53
C SER A 213 -11.58 -3.37 -23.73
N GLY A 214 -10.64 -3.87 -22.92
CA GLY A 214 -10.12 -5.24 -23.00
C GLY A 214 -10.96 -6.31 -22.29
N ILE A 215 -11.82 -5.93 -21.34
CA ILE A 215 -12.60 -6.89 -20.52
C ILE A 215 -13.92 -7.28 -21.19
N SER A 216 -14.41 -6.52 -22.17
CA SER A 216 -15.68 -6.84 -22.86
C SER A 216 -15.55 -7.92 -23.95
N ILE A 217 -14.35 -8.20 -24.46
CA ILE A 217 -14.16 -9.15 -25.58
C ILE A 217 -14.09 -10.60 -25.08
N CYS A 218 -13.78 -10.85 -23.81
CA CYS A 218 -13.50 -12.21 -23.31
C CYS A 218 -14.75 -12.97 -22.79
N LYS A 219 -15.96 -12.44 -22.94
CA LYS A 219 -17.22 -13.07 -22.44
C LYS A 219 -18.15 -13.67 -23.51
N GLN A 220 -17.83 -13.59 -24.80
CA GLN A 220 -18.75 -14.01 -25.88
C GLN A 220 -18.45 -15.36 -26.53
N TYR A 221 -17.45 -16.12 -26.10
CA TYR A 221 -17.10 -17.39 -26.76
C TYR A 221 -17.13 -18.60 -25.83
N THR A 222 -18.32 -18.91 -25.30
CA THR A 222 -18.65 -20.24 -24.79
C THR A 222 -20.14 -20.51 -25.00
N GLU A 223 -20.54 -20.74 -26.24
CA GLU A 223 -21.68 -21.61 -26.54
C GLU A 223 -21.17 -22.71 -27.47
N ILE A 224 -20.94 -23.87 -26.86
CA ILE A 224 -20.57 -25.12 -27.52
C ILE A 224 -21.86 -25.71 -28.08
N HIS A 225 -21.90 -25.91 -29.40
CA HIS A 225 -22.93 -26.68 -30.10
C HIS A 225 -23.09 -28.06 -29.44
N THR A 226 -24.34 -28.38 -29.07
CA THR A 226 -24.81 -29.76 -28.90
C THR A 226 -25.52 -30.18 -30.18
#